data_AF-W5TC13-F1
#
_entry.id   AF-W5TC13-F1
#
_cell.length_a   1.000
_cell.length_b   1.000
_cell.length_c   1.000
_cell.angle_alpha   90.00
_cell.angle_beta   90.00
_cell.angle_gamma   90.00
#
_symmetry.space_group_name_H-M   'P 1'
#
loop_
_entity.id
_entity.type
_entity.pdbx_description
1 polymer ?
#
loop_
_entity_poly.entity_id
_entity_poly.type
_entity_poly.pdbx_seq_one_letter_code
_entity_poly.pdbx_strand_id
1 'polypeptide(L)' 'MRGWSTAHKALGAQVPHPARLGNPTEYAPLARHIVENPMLNGETIRLHGAIRMAPR' A
#
# COMPACT_ATOMS: atom_id res chain seq x y z
N MET A 1 13.35 -2.03 -23.22
CA MET A 1 12.69 -2.07 -21.90
C MET A 1 13.43 -1.16 -20.92
N ARG A 2 13.20 0.17 -20.93
CA ARG A 2 13.92 1.14 -20.06
C ARG A 2 12.96 2.25 -19.60
N GLY A 3 12.27 2.05 -18.49
CA GLY A 3 11.37 3.08 -17.93
C GLY A 3 10.68 2.72 -16.61
N TRP A 4 10.58 1.42 -16.29
CA TRP A 4 9.82 0.96 -15.13
C TRP A 4 10.49 1.26 -13.79
N SER A 5 11.83 1.35 -13.75
CA SER A 5 12.58 1.50 -12.50
C SER A 5 12.52 2.91 -11.93
N THR A 6 12.55 3.96 -12.76
CA THR A 6 12.52 5.35 -12.30
C THR A 6 11.15 5.73 -11.74
N ALA A 7 10.07 5.39 -12.46
CA ALA A 7 8.72 5.66 -11.99
C ALA A 7 8.37 4.86 -10.72
N HIS A 8 8.79 3.60 -10.62
CA HIS A 8 8.63 2.78 -9.40
C HIS A 8 9.31 3.43 -8.19
N LYS A 9 10.58 3.84 -8.35
CA LYS A 9 11.34 4.50 -7.27
C LYS A 9 10.72 5.82 -6.85
N ALA A 10 10.31 6.64 -7.83
CA ALA A 10 9.68 7.92 -7.57
C ALA A 10 8.34 7.77 -6.82
N LEU A 11 7.56 6.73 -7.12
CA LEU A 11 6.31 6.45 -6.40
C LEU A 11 6.58 5.97 -4.97
N GLY A 12 7.54 5.06 -4.78
CA GLY A 12 7.91 4.57 -3.45
C GLY A 12 8.41 5.68 -2.53
N ALA A 13 9.15 6.65 -3.06
CA ALA A 13 9.65 7.81 -2.32
C ALA A 13 8.55 8.80 -1.89
N GLN A 14 7.36 8.77 -2.51
CA GLN A 14 6.23 9.61 -2.11
C GLN A 14 5.46 9.05 -0.90
N VAL A 15 5.71 7.80 -0.51
CA VAL A 15 5.09 7.19 0.67
C VAL A 15 5.72 7.80 1.94
N PRO A 16 4.95 8.44 2.84
CA PRO A 16 5.50 9.02 4.06
C PRO A 16 6.31 8.04 4.92
N HIS A 17 5.73 6.92 5.32
CA HIS A 17 6.43 5.87 6.06
C HIS A 17 5.65 4.55 6.01
N PRO A 18 6.33 3.40 5.78
CA PRO A 18 7.72 3.26 5.35
C PRO A 18 7.90 3.78 3.91
N ALA A 19 8.98 4.53 3.64
CA ALA A 19 9.21 5.24 2.36
C ALA A 19 9.69 4.30 1.23
N ARG A 20 8.81 3.37 0.85
CA ARG A 20 8.99 2.40 -0.23
C ARG A 20 7.64 1.92 -0.72
N LEU A 21 7.65 1.13 -1.78
CA LEU A 21 6.45 0.39 -2.20
C LEU A 21 6.16 -0.75 -1.22
N GLY A 22 4.89 -1.09 -1.11
CA GLY A 22 4.42 -2.22 -0.32
C GLY A 22 4.95 -3.54 -0.87
N ASN A 23 5.30 -4.45 0.02
CA ASN A 23 5.60 -5.83 -0.30
C ASN A 23 4.29 -6.65 -0.23
N PRO A 24 3.99 -7.54 -1.20
CA PRO A 24 2.83 -8.43 -1.12
C PRO A 24 2.70 -9.18 0.21
N THR A 25 3.81 -9.52 0.86
CA THR A 25 3.79 -10.19 2.18
C THR A 25 3.23 -9.32 3.30
N GLU A 26 3.13 -8.00 3.13
CA GLU A 26 2.53 -7.06 4.09
C GLU A 26 1.03 -6.93 3.92
N TYR A 27 0.50 -7.28 2.74
CA TYR A 27 -0.94 -7.29 2.49
C TYR A 27 -1.62 -8.52 3.11
N ALA A 28 -1.00 -9.69 2.99
CA ALA A 28 -1.56 -10.95 3.46
C ALA A 28 -1.98 -10.95 4.95
N PRO A 29 -1.19 -10.38 5.90
CA PRO A 29 -1.61 -10.26 7.29
C PRO A 29 -2.90 -9.46 7.49
N LEU A 30 -3.10 -8.37 6.72
CA LEU A 30 -4.33 -7.59 6.78
C LEU A 30 -5.53 -8.39 6.26
N ALA A 31 -5.37 -9.06 5.11
CA ALA A 31 -6.43 -9.90 4.56
C ALA A 31 -6.85 -11.00 5.53
N ARG A 32 -5.88 -11.66 6.17
CA ARG A 32 -6.14 -12.64 7.23
C ARG A 32 -6.92 -12.02 8.40
N HIS A 33 -6.49 -10.86 8.88
CA HIS A 33 -7.17 -10.19 9.99
C HIS A 33 -8.63 -9.80 9.66
N ILE A 34 -8.92 -9.42 8.42
CA ILE A 34 -10.28 -9.16 7.96
C ILE A 34 -11.14 -10.43 8.04
N VAL A 35 -10.64 -11.57 7.57
CA VAL A 35 -11.38 -12.85 7.60
C VAL A 35 -11.57 -13.37 9.02
N GLU A 36 -10.59 -13.16 9.91
CA GLU A 36 -10.62 -13.68 11.29
C GLU A 36 -11.43 -12.81 12.27
N ASN A 37 -11.69 -11.54 11.95
CA ASN A 37 -12.38 -10.61 12.85
C ASN A 37 -13.84 -10.38 12.42
N PRO A 38 -14.83 -10.97 13.11
CA PRO A 38 -16.24 -10.88 12.70
C PRO A 38 -16.83 -9.47 12.81
N MET A 39 -16.15 -8.55 13.50
CA MET A 39 -16.58 -7.15 13.62
C MET A 39 -16.08 -6.26 12.48
N LEU A 40 -15.14 -6.71 11.65
CA LEU A 40 -14.73 -5.98 10.46
C LEU A 40 -15.72 -6.24 9.32
N ASN A 41 -16.62 -5.28 9.10
CA ASN A 41 -17.69 -5.40 8.12
C ASN A 41 -18.03 -4.02 7.53
N GLY A 42 -18.37 -3.98 6.24
CA GLY A 42 -18.86 -2.77 5.57
C GLY A 42 -17.87 -1.60 5.50
N GLU A 43 -16.56 -1.86 5.64
CA GLU A 43 -15.52 -0.84 5.73
C GLU A 43 -14.47 -0.96 4.63
N THR A 44 -13.80 0.15 4.30
CA THR A 44 -12.64 0.20 3.40
C THR A 44 -11.37 0.53 4.18
N ILE A 45 -10.46 -0.44 4.29
CA ILE A 45 -9.17 -0.24 4.95
C ILE A 45 -8.09 0.13 3.93
N ARG A 46 -7.45 1.26 4.21
CA ARG A 46 -6.40 1.84 3.38
C ARG A 46 -5.02 1.40 3.87
N LEU A 47 -4.38 0.45 3.19
CA LEU A 47 -3.00 -0.01 3.46
C LEU A 47 -2.01 0.59 2.45
N HIS A 48 -1.52 1.80 2.71
CA HIS A 48 -0.71 2.54 1.72
C HIS A 48 0.36 3.47 2.32
N GLY A 49 0.82 3.22 3.55
CA GLY A 49 1.89 4.01 4.18
C GLY A 49 1.61 5.52 4.27
N ALA A 50 0.33 5.90 4.44
CA ALA A 50 -0.16 7.27 4.50
C ALA A 50 -0.10 8.11 3.20
N ILE A 51 0.37 7.57 2.06
CA ILE A 51 0.42 8.32 0.79
C ILE A 51 -0.94 8.94 0.38
N ARG A 52 -0.90 10.13 -0.21
CA ARG A 52 -1.99 10.76 -0.97
C ARG A 52 -1.45 11.05 -2.36
N MET A 53 -2.09 10.51 -3.40
CA MET A 53 -1.63 10.69 -4.77
C MET A 53 -1.97 12.11 -5.23
N ALA A 54 -0.96 12.87 -5.62
CA ALA A 54 -1.13 14.17 -6.25
C ALA A 54 -1.60 14.01 -7.71
N PRO A 55 -2.37 14.97 -8.25
CA PRO A 55 -2.65 15.03 -9.68
C PRO A 55 -1.35 15.11 -10.49
N ARG A 56 -1.41 14.63 -11.74
CA ARG A 56 -0.28 14.62 -12.68
C ARG A 56 -0.59 15.49 -13.90
#